data_AF-A0A6B3HBR5-F1
#
_entry.id   AF-A0A6B3HBR5-F1
#
_cell.length_a   1.000
_cell.length_b   1.000
_cell.length_c   1.000
_cell.angle_alpha   90.00
_cell.angle_beta   90.00
_cell.angle_gamma   90.00
#
_symmetry.space_group_name_H-M   'P 1'
#
loop_
_entity.id
_entity.type
_entity.pdbx_description
1 polymer ?
#
loop_
_entity_poly.entity_id
_entity_poly.type
_entity_poly.pdbx_seq_one_letter_code
_entity_poly.pdbx_strand_id
1 'polypeptide(L)'
;QGADTPPSLDNQLSVFLAVSCNDIAWPTSVDTYRKGVAEDRARYPMFGAATANIMPCAYWPYPPAEEPVAIDDEGPRNILLVQNLRDVPTPHVGGKLLRKKFADRSRLVSVDDSGHGVYVYGDNPCALNT
;
A
#
# COMPACT_ATOMS: atom_id res chain seq x y z
N GLN A 1 17.31 -16.44 -27.67
CA GLN A 1 16.54 -15.21 -27.95
C GLN A 1 15.18 -15.39 -27.28
N GLY A 2 14.90 -14.73 -26.16
CA GLY A 2 13.64 -14.95 -25.43
C GLY A 2 13.49 -14.20 -24.11
N ALA A 3 14.15 -13.05 -23.94
CA ALA A 3 14.23 -12.35 -22.65
C ALA A 3 13.81 -10.86 -22.71
N ASP A 4 13.01 -10.44 -23.69
CA ASP A 4 12.71 -9.00 -23.89
C ASP A 4 11.22 -8.66 -24.09
N THR A 5 10.28 -9.55 -23.75
CA THR A 5 8.87 -9.14 -23.63
C THR A 5 8.61 -8.77 -22.17
N PRO A 6 8.30 -7.50 -21.85
CA PRO A 6 7.84 -7.13 -20.52
C PRO A 6 6.68 -8.05 -20.13
N PRO A 7 6.59 -8.51 -18.87
CA PRO A 7 5.44 -9.28 -18.43
C PRO A 7 4.20 -8.48 -18.81
N SER A 8 3.31 -9.11 -19.57
CA SER A 8 2.12 -8.46 -20.07
C SER A 8 1.37 -7.83 -18.88
N LEU A 9 0.87 -6.61 -19.07
CA LEU A 9 0.25 -5.82 -18.02
C LEU A 9 -0.94 -6.56 -17.37
N ASP A 10 -1.60 -7.43 -18.14
CA ASP A 10 -2.67 -8.30 -17.66
C ASP A 10 -2.19 -9.27 -16.57
N ASN A 11 -1.01 -9.88 -16.69
CA ASN A 11 -0.45 -10.78 -15.68
C ASN A 11 -0.14 -10.03 -14.38
N GLN A 12 0.46 -8.85 -14.48
CA GLN A 12 0.77 -8.03 -13.29
C GLN A 12 -0.51 -7.63 -12.56
N LEU A 13 -1.53 -7.17 -13.30
CA LEU A 13 -2.81 -6.80 -12.72
C LEU A 13 -3.57 -7.99 -12.15
N SER A 14 -3.55 -9.13 -12.85
CA SER A 14 -4.22 -10.36 -12.40
C SER A 14 -3.64 -10.86 -11.08
N VAL A 15 -2.31 -10.89 -10.96
CA VAL A 15 -1.63 -11.29 -9.71
C VAL A 15 -1.88 -10.27 -8.60
N PHE A 16 -1.77 -8.97 -8.89
CA PHE A 16 -2.05 -7.92 -7.90
C PHE A 16 -3.45 -8.04 -7.31
N LEU A 17 -4.46 -8.23 -8.16
CA LEU A 17 -5.85 -8.42 -7.73
C LEU A 17 -6.00 -9.73 -6.96
N ALA A 18 -5.48 -10.84 -7.48
CA ALA A 18 -5.60 -12.14 -6.82
C ALA A 18 -5.00 -12.12 -5.41
N VAL A 19 -3.83 -11.52 -5.21
CA VAL A 19 -3.21 -11.39 -3.88
C VAL A 19 -4.04 -10.44 -3.01
N SER A 20 -4.27 -9.20 -3.46
CA SER A 20 -4.94 -8.17 -2.66
C SER A 20 -6.35 -8.58 -2.20
N CYS A 21 -7.10 -9.30 -3.03
CA CYS A 21 -8.44 -9.76 -2.68
C CYS A 21 -8.43 -10.94 -1.68
N ASN A 22 -7.30 -11.64 -1.52
CA ASN A 22 -7.12 -12.71 -0.53
C ASN A 22 -6.49 -12.23 0.79
N ASP A 23 -5.89 -11.03 0.85
CA ASP A 23 -5.20 -10.53 2.04
C ASP A 23 -6.14 -10.12 3.19
N ILE A 24 -7.34 -9.63 2.87
CA ILE A 24 -8.33 -9.18 3.87
C ILE A 24 -9.75 -9.24 3.33
N ALA A 25 -10.75 -9.24 4.22
CA ALA A 25 -12.15 -9.17 3.84
C ALA A 25 -12.48 -7.77 3.29
N TRP A 26 -12.87 -7.71 2.03
CA TRP A 26 -13.33 -6.47 1.38
C TRP A 26 -14.84 -6.27 1.56
N PRO A 27 -15.33 -5.02 1.64
CA PRO A 27 -16.76 -4.76 1.61
C PRO A 27 -17.41 -5.34 0.34
N THR A 28 -18.51 -6.06 0.47
CA THR A 28 -19.23 -6.65 -0.67
C THR A 28 -20.42 -5.82 -1.14
N SER A 29 -20.86 -4.86 -0.32
CA SER A 29 -21.99 -3.98 -0.65
C SER A 29 -21.57 -2.84 -1.57
N VAL A 30 -22.21 -2.77 -2.74
CA VAL A 30 -22.04 -1.67 -3.71
C VAL A 30 -22.32 -0.30 -3.07
N ASP A 31 -23.28 -0.21 -2.16
CA ASP A 31 -23.62 1.07 -1.51
C ASP A 31 -22.49 1.61 -0.63
N THR A 32 -21.64 0.74 -0.09
CA THR A 32 -20.44 1.15 0.67
C THR A 32 -19.50 1.96 -0.22
N TYR A 33 -19.23 1.45 -1.43
CA TYR A 33 -18.38 2.13 -2.41
C TYR A 33 -19.04 3.38 -2.97
N ARG A 34 -20.35 3.34 -3.28
CA ARG A 34 -21.08 4.54 -3.76
C ARG A 34 -20.99 5.69 -2.77
N LYS A 35 -21.15 5.40 -1.47
CA LYS A 35 -21.01 6.39 -0.40
C LYS A 35 -19.57 6.90 -0.32
N GLY A 36 -18.58 6.00 -0.32
CA GLY A 36 -17.16 6.37 -0.30
C GLY A 36 -16.78 7.28 -1.46
N VAL A 37 -17.18 6.96 -2.70
CA VAL A 37 -16.96 7.79 -3.88
C VAL A 37 -17.60 9.17 -3.74
N ALA A 38 -18.83 9.26 -3.22
CA ALA A 38 -19.51 10.53 -3.01
C ALA A 38 -18.83 11.41 -1.95
N GLU A 39 -18.32 10.81 -0.87
CA GLU A 39 -17.60 11.51 0.19
C GLU A 39 -16.21 11.96 -0.29
N ASP A 40 -15.43 11.05 -0.89
CA ASP A 40 -14.06 11.31 -1.28
C ASP A 40 -13.93 12.19 -2.52
N ARG A 41 -14.93 12.23 -3.41
CA ARG A 41 -14.93 13.22 -4.51
C ARG A 41 -15.02 14.65 -3.99
N ALA A 42 -15.72 14.87 -2.88
CA ALA A 42 -15.88 16.19 -2.29
C ALA A 42 -14.66 16.55 -1.45
N ARG A 43 -14.12 15.58 -0.71
CA ARG A 43 -12.98 15.77 0.18
C ARG A 43 -11.63 15.85 -0.55
N TYR A 44 -11.46 15.07 -1.62
CA TYR A 44 -10.22 15.00 -2.40
C TYR A 44 -10.52 15.15 -3.90
N PRO A 45 -10.78 16.39 -4.39
CA PRO A 45 -11.39 16.65 -5.70
C PRO A 45 -10.62 16.14 -6.91
N MET A 46 -9.31 15.90 -6.78
CA MET A 46 -8.46 15.45 -7.88
C MET A 46 -8.56 13.95 -8.15
N PHE A 47 -8.54 13.12 -7.09
CA PHE A 47 -8.38 11.66 -7.26
C PHE A 47 -9.15 10.80 -6.24
N GLY A 48 -9.81 11.39 -5.24
CA GLY A 48 -10.47 10.63 -4.16
C GLY A 48 -11.57 9.69 -4.65
N ALA A 49 -12.37 10.15 -5.62
CA ALA A 49 -13.41 9.33 -6.23
C ALA A 49 -12.85 8.05 -6.88
N ALA A 50 -11.68 8.14 -7.53
CA ALA A 50 -11.05 7.00 -8.19
C ALA A 50 -10.56 5.98 -7.16
N THR A 51 -9.95 6.44 -6.06
CA THR A 51 -9.41 5.58 -5.01
C THR A 51 -10.48 4.93 -4.13
N ALA A 52 -11.65 5.57 -3.99
CA ALA A 52 -12.77 5.05 -3.20
C ALA A 52 -13.70 4.13 -4.01
N ASN A 53 -13.44 3.95 -5.31
CA ASN A 53 -14.33 3.20 -6.19
C ASN A 53 -14.30 1.69 -5.93
N ILE A 54 -15.34 1.01 -6.38
CA ILE A 54 -15.44 -0.44 -6.29
C ILE A 54 -14.34 -1.13 -7.11
N MET A 55 -13.74 -2.17 -6.53
CA MET A 55 -12.70 -2.99 -7.13
C MET A 55 -13.20 -4.43 -7.30
N PRO A 56 -12.58 -5.26 -8.16
CA PRO A 56 -12.94 -6.67 -8.34
C PRO A 56 -13.04 -7.47 -7.02
N CYS A 57 -12.31 -7.06 -5.97
CA CYS A 57 -12.35 -7.70 -4.65
C CYS A 57 -13.72 -7.71 -3.98
N ALA A 58 -14.61 -6.77 -4.29
CA ALA A 58 -15.99 -6.77 -3.77
C ALA A 58 -16.81 -8.00 -4.22
N TYR A 59 -16.36 -8.66 -5.29
CA TYR A 59 -16.97 -9.85 -5.88
C TYR A 59 -16.05 -11.08 -5.80
N TRP A 60 -14.97 -11.01 -5.03
CA TRP A 60 -14.07 -12.14 -4.87
C TRP A 60 -14.81 -13.30 -4.19
N PRO A 61 -14.84 -14.51 -4.79
CA PRO A 61 -15.71 -15.58 -4.31
C PRO A 61 -15.14 -16.35 -3.11
N TYR A 62 -13.92 -16.02 -2.69
CA TYR A 62 -13.21 -16.70 -1.61
C TYR A 62 -13.10 -15.80 -0.37
N PRO A 63 -13.17 -16.37 0.84
CA PRO A 63 -12.74 -15.66 2.05
C PRO A 63 -11.23 -15.34 1.97
N PRO A 64 -10.73 -14.42 2.82
CA PRO A 64 -9.29 -14.18 2.93
C PRO A 64 -8.52 -15.49 3.15
N ALA A 65 -7.35 -15.62 2.51
CA ALA A 65 -6.56 -16.84 2.57
C ALA A 65 -6.01 -17.10 3.97
N GLU A 66 -5.75 -16.03 4.73
CA GLU A 66 -5.30 -16.06 6.11
C GLU A 66 -5.83 -14.84 6.89
N GLU A 67 -5.69 -14.87 8.21
CA GLU A 67 -6.00 -13.71 9.04
C GLU A 67 -4.94 -12.61 8.86
N PRO A 68 -5.32 -11.31 8.89
CA PRO A 68 -4.35 -10.23 8.80
C PRO A 68 -3.28 -10.34 9.89
N VAL A 69 -2.02 -10.29 9.47
CA VAL A 69 -0.87 -10.40 10.37
C VAL A 69 -0.94 -9.32 11.46
N ALA A 70 -0.91 -9.75 12.72
CA ALA A 70 -0.78 -8.86 13.84
C ALA A 70 0.62 -8.22 13.84
N ILE A 71 0.66 -6.92 14.11
CA ILE A 71 1.91 -6.16 14.22
C ILE A 71 2.09 -5.80 15.68
N ASP A 72 3.09 -6.40 16.31
CA ASP A 72 3.43 -6.24 17.72
C ASP A 72 4.75 -5.49 17.93
N ASP A 73 5.05 -5.23 19.21
CA ASP A 73 6.28 -4.61 19.69
C ASP A 73 7.29 -5.63 20.27
N GLU A 74 7.06 -6.93 20.07
CA GLU A 74 7.84 -8.01 20.65
C GLU A 74 9.02 -8.43 19.76
N GLY A 75 10.23 -8.49 20.31
CA GLY A 75 11.42 -8.93 19.59
C GLY A 75 12.48 -7.84 19.35
N PRO A 76 13.49 -8.11 18.50
CA PRO A 76 14.67 -7.25 18.41
C PRO A 76 14.39 -5.92 17.71
N ARG A 77 15.23 -4.93 18.01
CA ARG A 77 15.28 -3.65 17.30
C ARG A 77 16.03 -3.77 15.98
N ASN A 78 15.34 -4.28 14.97
CA ASN A 78 15.91 -4.61 13.67
C ASN A 78 15.03 -4.21 12.48
N ILE A 79 14.06 -3.30 12.68
CA ILE A 79 13.14 -2.87 11.62
C ILE A 79 13.48 -1.45 11.18
N LEU A 80 13.81 -1.28 9.90
CA LEU A 80 13.94 0.03 9.28
C LEU A 80 12.73 0.27 8.37
N LEU A 81 11.97 1.32 8.67
CA LEU A 81 10.92 1.83 7.81
C LEU A 81 11.49 3.04 7.08
N VAL A 82 11.35 3.09 5.76
CA VAL A 82 11.79 4.21 4.94
C VAL A 82 10.58 4.71 4.18
N GLN A 83 10.28 6.01 4.28
CA GLN A 83 9.17 6.53 3.49
C GLN A 83 9.34 7.99 3.02
N ASN A 84 8.97 8.24 1.77
CA ASN A 84 8.89 9.56 1.18
C ASN A 84 7.74 10.36 1.80
N LEU A 85 7.95 11.66 2.02
CA LEU A 85 6.93 12.55 2.56
C LEU A 85 5.74 12.72 1.60
N ARG A 86 5.95 12.55 0.29
CA ARG A 86 4.95 12.74 -0.77
C ARG A 86 4.69 11.47 -1.61
N ASP A 87 4.78 10.29 -0.98
CA ASP A 87 4.34 9.03 -1.59
C ASP A 87 2.79 8.99 -1.69
N VAL A 88 2.25 8.87 -2.90
CA VAL A 88 0.80 8.86 -3.13
C VAL A 88 0.19 7.46 -2.91
N PRO A 89 0.74 6.36 -3.47
CA PRO A 89 0.22 5.01 -3.21
C PRO A 89 0.27 4.58 -1.73
N THR A 90 1.34 4.92 -1.01
CA THR A 90 1.52 4.54 0.41
C THR A 90 1.87 5.77 1.27
N PRO A 91 0.89 6.64 1.59
CA PRO A 91 1.16 7.91 2.25
C PRO A 91 1.98 7.80 3.54
N HIS A 92 2.83 8.79 3.81
CA HIS A 92 3.73 8.84 4.98
C HIS A 92 3.06 8.55 6.32
N VAL A 93 1.78 8.88 6.46
CA VAL A 93 0.99 8.54 7.65
C VAL A 93 0.93 7.03 7.92
N GLY A 94 0.88 6.19 6.89
CA GLY A 94 0.99 4.73 7.02
C GLY A 94 2.32 4.31 7.64
N GLY A 95 3.43 4.91 7.19
CA GLY A 95 4.75 4.68 7.79
C GLY A 95 4.81 5.09 9.27
N LYS A 96 4.18 6.21 9.64
CA LYS A 96 4.07 6.63 11.06
C LYS A 96 3.23 5.67 11.90
N LEU A 97 2.11 5.19 11.36
CA LEU A 97 1.25 4.21 12.03
C LEU A 97 1.99 2.90 12.25
N LEU A 98 2.73 2.42 11.24
CA LEU A 98 3.52 1.21 11.33
C LEU A 98 4.68 1.35 12.33
N ARG A 99 5.39 2.49 12.32
CA ARG A 99 6.40 2.84 13.33
C ARG A 99 5.81 2.82 14.74
N LYS A 100 4.58 3.32 14.91
CA LYS A 100 3.91 3.31 16.20
C LYS A 100 3.63 1.87 16.67
N LYS A 101 3.13 1.01 15.77
CA LYS A 101 2.83 -0.39 16.09
C LYS A 101 4.07 -1.19 16.48
N PHE A 102 5.16 -1.06 15.73
CA PHE A 102 6.42 -1.73 16.05
C PHE A 102 7.18 -1.13 17.25
N ALA A 103 6.69 -0.04 17.85
CA ALA A 103 7.32 0.65 18.96
C ALA A 103 8.85 0.81 18.80
N ASP A 104 9.62 0.44 19.82
CA ASP A 104 11.07 0.61 19.82
C ASP A 104 11.83 -0.34 18.90
N ARG A 105 11.16 -1.36 18.35
CA ARG A 105 11.77 -2.28 17.38
C ARG A 105 12.12 -1.61 16.07
N SER A 106 11.45 -0.49 15.76
CA SER A 106 11.61 0.18 14.47
C SER A 106 12.13 1.61 14.55
N ARG A 107 12.68 2.07 13.42
CA ARG A 107 12.96 3.48 13.14
C ARG A 107 12.34 3.85 11.80
N LEU A 108 11.81 5.07 11.71
CA LEU A 108 11.25 5.61 10.48
C LEU A 108 12.18 6.70 9.95
N VAL A 109 12.78 6.46 8.79
CA VAL A 109 13.48 7.48 8.01
C VAL A 109 12.46 8.12 7.08
N SER A 110 12.22 9.42 7.31
CA SER A 110 11.31 10.21 6.49
C SER A 110 12.13 11.00 5.48
N VAL A 111 11.95 10.72 4.20
CA VAL A 111 12.72 11.35 3.13
C VAL A 111 11.88 12.44 2.50
N ASP A 112 12.44 13.66 2.43
CA ASP A 112 11.79 14.81 1.82
C ASP A 112 11.82 14.71 0.29
N ASP A 113 11.11 13.72 -0.25
CA ASP A 113 10.98 13.45 -1.69
C ASP A 113 9.54 13.03 -2.07
N SER A 114 9.31 12.87 -3.36
CA SER A 114 8.11 12.34 -3.99
C SER A 114 8.40 11.02 -4.71
N GLY A 115 7.36 10.34 -5.19
CA GLY A 115 7.49 9.03 -5.82
C GLY A 115 7.19 7.89 -4.85
N HIS A 116 7.13 6.66 -5.40
CA HIS A 116 6.76 5.46 -4.67
C HIS A 116 7.94 4.50 -4.57
N GLY A 117 8.28 4.11 -3.34
CA GLY A 117 9.56 3.46 -3.04
C GLY A 117 10.67 4.49 -2.80
N VAL A 118 11.58 4.16 -1.87
CA VAL A 118 12.64 5.07 -1.43
C VAL A 118 14.03 4.44 -1.58
N TYR A 119 14.22 3.30 -0.92
CA TYR A 119 15.49 2.58 -0.94
C TYR A 119 15.69 1.91 -2.29
N VAL A 120 16.89 2.02 -2.87
CA VAL A 120 17.33 1.45 -4.18
C VAL A 120 16.56 1.87 -5.44
N TYR A 121 15.58 2.77 -5.33
CA TYR A 121 14.78 3.24 -6.49
C TYR A 121 15.18 4.62 -7.02
N GLY A 122 16.08 5.35 -6.35
CA GLY A 122 16.54 6.66 -6.78
C GLY A 122 17.91 7.01 -6.19
N ASP A 123 18.42 8.19 -6.56
CA ASP A 123 19.81 8.60 -6.27
C ASP A 123 19.98 9.38 -4.96
N ASN A 124 18.98 9.36 -4.08
CA ASN A 124 19.06 10.10 -2.82
C ASN A 124 20.11 9.46 -1.90
N PRO A 125 21.27 10.11 -1.66
CA PRO A 125 22.37 9.49 -0.92
C PRO A 125 22.01 9.26 0.56
N CYS A 126 21.10 10.07 1.11
CA CYS A 126 20.60 9.92 2.47
C CYS A 126 19.65 8.73 2.63
N ALA A 127 19.11 8.17 1.54
CA ALA A 127 18.30 6.98 1.57
C ALA A 127 19.10 5.72 1.22
N LEU A 128 20.06 5.83 0.30
CA LEU A 128 20.86 4.71 -0.19
C LEU A 128 21.93 4.21 0.80
N ASN A 129 22.55 5.12 1.56
CA ASN A 129 23.65 4.79 2.49
C ASN A 129 23.18 4.83 3.96
N THR A 130 21.96 4.35 4.22
CA THR A 130 21.37 4.33 5.58
C THR A 130 21.84 3.17 6.44
#